data_AF-A0A3D3QMC6-F1
#
_entry.id   AF-A0A3D3QMC6-F1
#
_cell.length_a   1.000
_cell.length_b   1.000
_cell.length_c   1.000
_cell.angle_alpha   90.00
_cell.angle_beta   90.00
_cell.angle_gamma   90.00
#
_symmetry.space_group_name_H-M   'P 1'
#
loop_
_entity.id
_entity.type
_entity.pdbx_description
1 polymer ?
#
loop_
_entity_poly.entity_id
_entity_poly.type
_entity_poly.pdbx_seq_one_letter_code
_entity_poly.pdbx_strand_id
1 'polypeptide(L)'
;MSIRQNAVLEAIERWTTASIIDQETADRLRSAESKHGLAVTARISQYVLATSGAAVLLIAGGVFLEWAWPALDDVSRTITLAGTGVAVTAVGITLEVRGRWAPSSFALQLAGVGLLLTAYVWSERAWADQSLQAMIFGGSALVAPAALVWRSIKSRNALLPGIHFAAGLGFLAIFLDRSTPLSGDSIIWVLDAVLVLATMILGRLLSAGPEYGGKDWALNAFITSMGAGFVLVTLTATGPLGMEDPMLALDAWWALAVGLTVCGLAVETAPA
;
A
#
# COMPACT_ATOMS: atom_id res chain seq x y z
N MET A 1 0.70 -29.02 27.72
CA MET A 1 -0.16 -29.86 26.84
C MET A 1 -1.57 -29.32 26.95
N SER A 2 -2.27 -29.04 25.84
CA SER A 2 -3.61 -28.44 25.92
C SER A 2 -4.66 -29.50 26.31
N ILE A 3 -5.72 -29.12 27.03
CA ILE A 3 -6.82 -30.02 27.44
C ILE A 3 -7.38 -30.78 26.23
N ARG A 4 -7.49 -30.10 25.08
CA ARG A 4 -7.92 -30.70 23.81
C ARG A 4 -6.98 -31.79 23.30
N GLN A 5 -5.67 -31.56 23.39
CA GLN A 5 -4.66 -32.52 22.92
C GLN A 5 -4.67 -33.80 23.76
N ASN A 6 -4.85 -33.67 25.07
CA ASN A 6 -4.98 -34.82 25.97
C ASN A 6 -6.26 -35.63 25.64
N ALA A 7 -7.39 -34.95 25.42
CA ALA A 7 -8.65 -35.60 25.05
C ALA A 7 -8.57 -36.33 23.69
N VAL A 8 -7.83 -35.79 22.72
CA VAL A 8 -7.59 -36.45 21.41
C VAL A 8 -6.72 -37.69 21.57
N LEU A 9 -5.65 -37.61 22.37
CA LEU A 9 -4.78 -38.77 22.64
C LEU A 9 -5.53 -39.88 23.39
N GLU A 10 -6.37 -39.54 24.37
CA GLU A 10 -7.26 -40.49 25.06
C GLU A 10 -8.32 -41.08 24.12
N ALA A 11 -8.84 -40.31 23.16
CA ALA A 11 -9.77 -40.84 22.17
C ALA A 11 -9.10 -41.84 21.22
N ILE A 12 -7.89 -41.53 20.74
CA ILE A 12 -7.08 -42.45 19.91
C ILE A 12 -6.82 -43.73 20.69
N GLU A 13 -6.40 -43.64 21.95
CA GLU A 13 -6.14 -44.81 22.79
C GLU A 13 -7.38 -45.68 22.96
N ARG A 14 -8.54 -45.09 23.27
CA ARG A 14 -9.81 -45.83 23.37
C ARG A 14 -10.21 -46.52 22.07
N TRP A 15 -10.04 -45.87 20.93
CA TRP A 15 -10.38 -46.47 19.62
C TRP A 15 -9.44 -47.60 19.23
N THR A 16 -8.16 -47.50 19.59
CA THR A 16 -7.20 -48.60 19.42
C THR A 16 -7.53 -49.79 20.32
N THR A 17 -7.85 -49.55 21.61
CA THR A 17 -8.24 -50.61 22.54
C THR A 17 -9.55 -51.29 22.12
N ALA A 18 -10.48 -50.54 21.54
CA ALA A 18 -11.74 -51.08 21.00
C ALA A 18 -11.58 -51.75 19.62
N SER A 19 -10.37 -51.83 19.07
CA SER A 19 -10.08 -52.36 17.72
C SER A 19 -10.86 -51.68 16.59
N ILE A 20 -11.29 -50.43 16.80
CA ILE A 20 -11.98 -49.61 15.79
C ILE A 20 -10.98 -49.12 14.74
N ILE A 21 -9.73 -48.89 15.16
CA ILE A 21 -8.60 -48.53 14.30
C ILE A 21 -7.42 -49.44 14.62
N ASP A 22 -6.58 -49.72 13.61
CA ASP A 22 -5.36 -50.49 13.75
C ASP A 22 -4.21 -49.64 14.32
N GLN A 23 -3.16 -50.32 14.78
CA GLN A 23 -2.01 -49.67 15.42
C GLN A 23 -1.29 -48.69 14.48
N GLU A 24 -1.20 -49.01 13.18
CA GLU A 24 -0.53 -48.14 12.20
C GLU A 24 -1.31 -46.82 12.03
N THR A 25 -2.64 -46.89 11.93
CA THR A 25 -3.48 -45.69 11.87
C THR A 25 -3.42 -44.87 13.16
N ALA A 26 -3.38 -45.52 14.33
CA ALA A 26 -3.22 -44.85 15.61
C ALA A 26 -1.89 -44.07 15.69
N ASP A 27 -0.78 -44.66 15.23
CA ASP A 27 0.53 -44.01 15.24
C ASP A 27 0.62 -42.85 14.24
N ARG A 28 -0.02 -42.99 13.07
CA ARG A 28 -0.17 -41.88 12.10
C ARG A 28 -0.96 -40.70 12.71
N LEU A 29 -2.05 -40.97 13.43
CA LEU A 29 -2.86 -39.94 14.10
C LEU A 29 -2.10 -39.26 15.25
N ARG A 30 -1.35 -39.99 16.08
CA ARG A 30 -0.48 -39.40 17.12
C ARG A 30 0.63 -38.54 16.52
N SER A 31 1.23 -38.99 15.41
CA SER A 31 2.25 -38.22 14.68
C SER A 31 1.65 -36.93 14.08
N ALA A 32 0.44 -37.01 13.52
CA ALA A 32 -0.27 -35.84 13.02
C ALA A 32 -0.61 -34.83 14.14
N GLU A 33 -1.09 -35.32 15.28
CA GLU A 33 -1.43 -34.48 16.44
C GLU A 33 -0.20 -33.83 17.08
N SER A 34 0.92 -34.54 17.18
CA SER A 34 2.18 -33.95 17.69
C SER A 34 2.72 -32.85 16.76
N LYS A 35 2.69 -33.06 15.44
CA LYS A 35 3.02 -32.04 14.43
C LYS A 35 2.08 -30.84 14.52
N HIS A 36 0.79 -31.07 14.75
CA HIS A 36 -0.19 -30.00 14.93
C HIS A 36 0.10 -29.19 16.21
N GLY A 37 0.38 -29.84 17.34
CA GLY A 37 0.74 -29.19 18.60
C GLY A 37 2.00 -28.33 18.52
N LEU A 38 3.04 -28.81 17.83
CA LEU A 38 4.25 -28.02 17.56
C LEU A 38 3.96 -26.80 16.69
N ALA A 39 3.15 -26.95 15.64
CA ALA A 39 2.75 -25.84 14.77
C ALA A 39 1.93 -24.77 15.50
N VAL A 40 1.01 -25.18 16.39
CA VAL A 40 0.23 -24.28 17.23
C VAL A 40 1.12 -23.52 18.22
N THR A 41 2.03 -24.22 18.90
CA THR A 41 2.96 -23.60 19.86
C THR A 41 3.87 -22.60 19.17
N ALA A 42 4.45 -22.96 18.02
CA ALA A 42 5.28 -22.05 17.22
C ALA A 42 4.50 -20.80 16.77
N ARG A 43 3.22 -20.96 16.40
CA ARG A 43 2.36 -19.85 16.00
C ARG A 43 2.02 -18.95 17.20
N ILE A 44 1.77 -19.49 18.39
CA ILE A 44 1.55 -18.69 19.61
C ILE A 44 2.81 -17.92 19.98
N SER A 45 3.98 -18.55 19.96
CA SER A 45 5.25 -17.86 20.22
C SER A 45 5.51 -16.72 19.22
N GLN A 46 5.14 -16.90 17.95
CA GLN A 46 5.19 -15.83 16.94
C GLN A 46 4.25 -14.68 17.27
N TYR A 47 3.03 -14.96 17.73
CA TYR A 47 2.09 -13.90 18.18
C TYR A 47 2.64 -13.16 19.39
N VAL A 48 3.11 -13.86 20.42
CA VAL A 48 3.68 -13.24 21.62
C VAL A 48 4.87 -12.36 21.25
N LEU A 49 5.80 -12.87 20.44
CA LEU A 49 6.95 -12.08 19.99
C LEU A 49 6.54 -10.86 19.16
N ALA A 50 5.57 -11.01 18.26
CA ALA A 50 5.08 -9.90 17.45
C ALA A 50 4.38 -8.83 18.30
N THR A 51 3.55 -9.23 19.27
CA THR A 51 2.85 -8.31 20.18
C THR A 51 3.83 -7.61 21.11
N SER A 52 4.77 -8.33 21.71
CA SER A 52 5.81 -7.72 22.56
C SER A 52 6.71 -6.79 21.75
N GLY A 53 7.10 -7.18 20.54
CA GLY A 53 7.86 -6.33 19.63
C GLY A 53 7.09 -5.07 19.25
N ALA A 54 5.79 -5.17 18.96
CA ALA A 54 4.93 -4.01 18.67
C ALA A 54 4.83 -3.06 19.88
N ALA A 55 4.66 -3.59 21.10
CA ALA A 55 4.62 -2.77 22.31
C ALA A 55 5.95 -2.03 22.54
N VAL A 56 7.08 -2.73 22.38
CA VAL A 56 8.42 -2.11 22.48
C VAL A 56 8.61 -1.04 21.40
N LEU A 57 8.18 -1.30 20.15
CA LEU A 57 8.26 -0.32 19.06
C LEU A 57 7.40 0.92 19.33
N LEU A 58 6.21 0.76 19.93
CA LEU A 58 5.37 1.89 20.33
C LEU A 58 6.05 2.76 21.39
N ILE A 59 6.65 2.14 22.41
CA ILE A 59 7.39 2.86 23.45
C ILE A 59 8.62 3.55 22.85
N ALA A 60 9.43 2.82 22.09
CA ALA A 60 10.62 3.35 21.44
C ALA A 60 10.28 4.49 20.46
N GLY A 61 9.19 4.36 19.71
CA GLY A 61 8.67 5.40 18.84
C GLY A 61 8.24 6.66 19.60
N GLY A 62 7.53 6.49 20.72
CA GLY A 62 7.16 7.60 21.61
C GLY A 62 8.38 8.34 22.16
N VAL A 63 9.34 7.61 22.72
CA VAL A 63 10.59 8.18 23.24
C VAL A 63 11.38 8.87 22.13
N PHE A 64 11.47 8.27 20.94
CA PHE A 64 12.14 8.88 19.80
C PHE A 64 11.47 10.20 19.39
N LEU A 65 10.14 10.24 19.30
CA LEU A 65 9.38 11.43 18.93
C LEU A 65 9.50 12.55 19.97
N GLU A 66 9.59 12.20 21.25
CA GLU A 66 9.69 13.18 22.33
C GLU A 66 11.12 13.73 22.47
N TRP A 67 12.14 12.87 22.39
CA TRP A 67 13.51 13.23 22.79
C TRP A 67 14.45 13.43 21.61
N ALA A 68 14.38 12.56 20.60
CA ALA A 68 15.32 12.61 19.47
C ALA A 68 14.80 13.51 18.35
N TRP A 69 13.53 13.42 17.99
CA TRP A 69 12.94 14.17 16.88
C TRP A 69 13.11 15.69 16.96
N PRO A 70 12.96 16.35 18.13
CA PRO A 70 13.21 17.79 18.24
C PRO A 70 14.68 18.17 18.06
N ALA A 71 15.60 17.27 18.38
CA ALA A 71 17.04 17.50 18.28
C ALA A 71 17.61 17.28 16.87
N LEU A 72 16.87 16.59 15.98
CA LEU A 72 17.27 16.40 14.59
C LEU A 72 17.14 17.70 13.79
N ASP A 73 18.13 17.96 12.93
CA ASP A 73 18.00 18.97 11.87
C ASP A 73 17.07 18.48 10.75
N ASP A 74 16.68 19.39 9.84
CA ASP A 74 15.69 19.06 8.81
C ASP A 74 16.18 18.00 7.83
N VAL A 75 17.49 17.96 7.53
CA VAL A 75 18.12 16.90 6.74
C VAL A 75 17.95 15.54 7.42
N SER A 76 18.28 15.44 8.70
CA SER A 76 18.18 14.19 9.45
C SER A 76 16.73 13.73 9.61
N ARG A 77 15.78 14.66 9.79
CA ARG A 77 14.35 14.35 9.84
C ARG A 77 13.87 13.75 8.51
N THR A 78 14.22 14.38 7.40
CA THR A 78 13.89 13.89 6.05
C THR A 78 14.47 12.49 5.81
N ILE A 79 15.76 12.29 6.10
CA ILE A 79 16.41 10.99 5.90
C ILE A 79 15.81 9.91 6.81
N THR A 80 15.48 10.25 8.07
CA THR A 80 14.87 9.30 9.01
C THR A 80 13.48 8.89 8.57
N LEU A 81 12.65 9.84 8.12
CA LEU A 81 11.33 9.55 7.56
C LEU A 81 11.44 8.68 6.32
N ALA A 82 12.35 9.02 5.40
CA ALA A 82 12.56 8.26 4.16
C ALA A 82 13.03 6.83 4.46
N GLY A 83 14.06 6.68 5.29
CA GLY A 83 14.59 5.38 5.69
C GLY A 83 13.54 4.50 6.38
N THR A 84 12.76 5.08 7.29
CA THR A 84 11.66 4.37 7.97
C THR A 84 10.57 3.98 6.97
N GLY A 85 10.18 4.88 6.07
CA GLY A 85 9.20 4.60 5.03
C GLY A 85 9.62 3.47 4.09
N VAL A 86 10.88 3.44 3.65
CA VAL A 86 11.46 2.33 2.86
C VAL A 86 11.42 1.03 3.65
N ALA A 87 11.89 1.03 4.90
CA ALA A 87 11.94 -0.18 5.73
C ALA A 87 10.55 -0.76 5.97
N VAL A 88 9.58 0.08 6.36
CA VAL A 88 8.19 -0.32 6.61
C VAL A 88 7.54 -0.87 5.34
N THR A 89 7.75 -0.21 4.19
CA THR A 89 7.28 -0.70 2.89
C THR A 89 7.89 -2.06 2.55
N ALA A 90 9.21 -2.22 2.71
CA ALA A 90 9.92 -3.47 2.42
C ALA A 90 9.45 -4.65 3.29
N VAL A 91 9.14 -4.40 4.57
CA VAL A 91 8.53 -5.40 5.46
C VAL A 91 7.15 -5.80 4.95
N GLY A 92 6.31 -4.83 4.59
CA GLY A 92 4.99 -5.09 4.02
C GLY A 92 5.07 -5.94 2.75
N ILE A 93 5.96 -5.58 1.83
CA ILE A 93 6.25 -6.35 0.60
C ILE A 93 6.68 -7.78 0.93
N THR A 94 7.58 -7.96 1.90
CA THR A 94 8.10 -9.27 2.28
C THR A 94 7.01 -10.17 2.87
N LEU A 95 6.09 -9.62 3.67
CA LEU A 95 4.95 -10.37 4.20
C LEU A 95 4.01 -10.81 3.08
N GLU A 96 3.75 -9.94 2.10
CA GLU A 96 2.94 -10.27 0.93
C GLU A 96 3.53 -11.42 0.11
N VAL A 97 4.82 -11.33 -0.23
CA VAL A 97 5.53 -12.33 -1.03
C VAL A 97 5.52 -13.69 -0.34
N ARG A 98 5.59 -13.71 0.99
CA ARG A 98 5.50 -14.94 1.80
C ARG A 98 4.07 -15.47 1.94
N GLY A 99 3.06 -14.76 1.44
CA GLY A 99 1.65 -15.14 1.54
C GLY A 99 1.14 -15.17 2.98
N ARG A 100 1.71 -14.38 3.89
CA ARG A 100 1.32 -14.35 5.31
C ARG A 100 0.78 -12.96 5.68
N TRP A 101 -0.24 -12.93 6.54
CA TRP A 101 -0.77 -11.70 7.17
C TRP A 101 -1.17 -10.61 6.15
N ALA A 102 -2.05 -10.94 5.21
CA ALA A 102 -2.46 -10.04 4.14
C ALA A 102 -2.92 -8.64 4.61
N PRO A 103 -3.73 -8.49 5.69
CA PRO A 103 -4.11 -7.16 6.17
C PRO A 103 -2.91 -6.33 6.66
N SER A 104 -2.00 -6.96 7.42
CA SER A 104 -0.80 -6.29 7.95
C SER A 104 0.18 -5.91 6.83
N SER A 105 0.35 -6.78 5.85
CA SER A 105 1.15 -6.49 4.64
C SER A 105 0.65 -5.22 3.93
N PHE A 106 -0.66 -5.12 3.74
CA PHE A 106 -1.30 -3.98 3.12
C PHE A 106 -1.13 -2.70 3.95
N ALA A 107 -1.43 -2.77 5.26
CA ALA A 107 -1.29 -1.63 6.16
C ALA A 107 0.15 -1.09 6.22
N LEU A 108 1.15 -1.98 6.24
CA LEU A 108 2.56 -1.60 6.23
C LEU A 108 2.98 -0.96 4.90
N GLN A 109 2.52 -1.48 3.76
CA GLN A 109 2.81 -0.83 2.47
C GLN A 109 2.19 0.57 2.40
N LEU A 110 0.94 0.74 2.85
CA LEU A 110 0.29 2.05 2.89
C LEU A 110 1.00 3.03 3.84
N ALA A 111 1.32 2.59 5.07
CA ALA A 111 2.02 3.41 6.05
C ALA A 111 3.43 3.80 5.57
N GLY A 112 4.16 2.86 4.96
CA GLY A 112 5.48 3.11 4.42
C GLY A 112 5.47 4.11 3.26
N VAL A 113 4.49 4.01 2.35
CA VAL A 113 4.26 4.99 1.28
C VAL A 113 3.90 6.37 1.86
N GLY A 114 3.04 6.43 2.88
CA GLY A 114 2.70 7.68 3.56
C GLY A 114 3.90 8.35 4.23
N LEU A 115 4.77 7.58 4.89
CA LEU A 115 6.02 8.07 5.47
C LEU A 115 6.99 8.57 4.41
N LEU A 116 7.09 7.88 3.27
CA LEU A 116 7.89 8.33 2.13
C LEU A 116 7.38 9.67 1.60
N LEU A 117 6.07 9.80 1.33
CA LEU A 117 5.48 11.07 0.91
C LEU A 117 5.75 12.19 1.92
N THR A 118 5.60 11.90 3.21
CA THR A 118 5.91 12.87 4.29
C THR A 118 7.38 13.28 4.27
N ALA A 119 8.30 12.35 4.01
CA ALA A 119 9.72 12.65 3.87
C ALA A 119 10.00 13.59 2.69
N TYR A 120 9.33 13.39 1.56
CA TYR A 120 9.45 14.25 0.38
C TYR A 120 8.92 15.65 0.61
N VAL A 121 7.75 15.80 1.24
CA VAL A 121 7.22 17.11 1.65
C VAL A 121 8.17 17.78 2.65
N TRP A 122 8.67 17.05 3.65
CA TRP A 122 9.60 17.62 4.62
C TRP A 122 10.94 18.04 4.00
N SER A 123 11.33 17.42 2.88
CA SER A 123 12.62 17.68 2.20
C SER A 123 12.76 19.12 1.70
N GLU A 124 11.66 19.84 1.51
CA GLU A 124 11.65 21.27 1.17
C GLU A 124 12.40 22.11 2.21
N ARG A 125 12.32 21.72 3.49
CA ARG A 125 13.03 22.38 4.59
C ARG A 125 14.51 22.03 4.64
N ALA A 126 14.88 20.86 4.14
CA ALA A 126 16.24 20.33 4.21
C ALA A 126 17.15 20.92 3.12
N TRP A 127 16.61 21.12 1.91
CA TRP A 127 17.38 21.62 0.77
C TRP A 127 16.56 22.58 -0.07
N ALA A 128 17.17 23.67 -0.53
CA ALA A 128 16.53 24.59 -1.48
C ALA A 128 16.15 23.88 -2.78
N ASP A 129 15.04 24.31 -3.39
CA ASP A 129 14.57 23.78 -4.68
C ASP A 129 15.65 23.88 -5.75
N GLN A 130 15.67 22.92 -6.68
CA GLN A 130 16.62 22.87 -7.79
C GLN A 130 18.10 22.77 -7.35
N SER A 131 18.41 22.62 -6.06
CA SER A 131 19.74 22.20 -5.61
C SER A 131 20.02 20.76 -6.08
N LEU A 132 21.30 20.40 -6.19
CA LEU A 132 21.69 19.04 -6.59
C LEU A 132 21.07 17.98 -5.66
N GLN A 133 21.01 18.26 -4.35
CA GLN A 133 20.42 17.38 -3.36
C GLN A 133 18.90 17.27 -3.55
N ALA A 134 18.21 18.39 -3.77
CA ALA A 134 16.78 18.40 -4.07
C ALA A 134 16.46 17.63 -5.36
N MET A 135 17.29 17.74 -6.40
CA MET A 135 17.12 16.98 -7.65
C MET A 135 17.36 15.48 -7.47
N ILE A 136 18.37 15.08 -6.71
CA ILE A 136 18.64 13.66 -6.42
C ILE A 136 17.47 13.06 -5.63
N PHE A 137 17.03 13.77 -4.58
CA PHE A 137 15.94 13.32 -3.73
C PHE A 137 14.62 13.34 -4.51
N GLY A 138 14.26 14.46 -5.15
CA GLY A 138 13.10 14.58 -6.02
C GLY A 138 13.09 13.54 -7.14
N GLY A 139 14.22 13.28 -7.79
CA GLY A 139 14.34 12.23 -8.81
C GLY A 139 14.00 10.83 -8.28
N SER A 140 14.33 10.53 -7.02
CA SER A 140 13.92 9.26 -6.39
C SER A 140 12.41 9.18 -6.15
N ALA A 141 11.71 10.33 -6.03
CA ALA A 141 10.24 10.39 -6.01
C ALA A 141 9.62 9.96 -7.36
N LEU A 142 10.33 10.01 -8.49
CA LEU A 142 9.82 9.46 -9.75
C LEU A 142 9.98 7.93 -9.80
N VAL A 143 11.12 7.43 -9.32
CA VAL A 143 11.50 6.01 -9.42
C VAL A 143 10.70 5.14 -8.43
N ALA A 144 10.57 5.59 -7.19
CA ALA A 144 9.90 4.84 -6.12
C ALA A 144 8.44 4.45 -6.45
N PRO A 145 7.54 5.37 -6.82
CA PRO A 145 6.16 5.03 -7.16
C PRO A 145 6.08 4.19 -8.44
N ALA A 146 6.91 4.44 -9.46
CA ALA A 146 6.92 3.63 -10.67
C ALA A 146 7.25 2.16 -10.35
N ALA A 147 8.26 1.93 -9.51
CA ALA A 147 8.62 0.59 -9.03
C ALA A 147 7.48 -0.05 -8.21
N LEU A 148 6.81 0.73 -7.34
CA LEU A 148 5.71 0.26 -6.52
C LEU A 148 4.46 -0.08 -7.35
N VAL A 149 4.10 0.75 -8.32
CA VAL A 149 3.00 0.50 -9.27
C VAL A 149 3.28 -0.77 -10.07
N TRP A 150 4.46 -0.87 -10.70
CA TRP A 150 4.87 -2.06 -11.46
C TRP A 150 4.80 -3.33 -10.62
N ARG A 151 5.29 -3.27 -9.38
CA ARG A 151 5.24 -4.41 -8.45
C ARG A 151 3.79 -4.76 -8.09
N SER A 152 2.97 -3.76 -7.82
CA SER A 152 1.58 -3.95 -7.36
C SER A 152 0.65 -4.48 -8.44
N ILE A 153 0.91 -4.21 -9.72
CA ILE A 153 0.21 -4.86 -10.84
C ILE A 153 0.43 -6.38 -10.83
N LYS A 154 1.59 -6.83 -10.32
CA LYS A 154 1.92 -8.26 -10.15
C LYS A 154 1.52 -8.81 -8.78
N SER A 155 0.92 -7.99 -7.92
CA SER A 155 0.47 -8.39 -6.59
C SER A 155 -0.78 -9.26 -6.67
N ARG A 156 -1.01 -10.07 -5.63
CA ARG A 156 -2.28 -10.75 -5.40
C ARG A 156 -3.37 -9.81 -4.87
N ASN A 157 -3.02 -8.58 -4.47
CA ASN A 157 -3.95 -7.60 -3.93
C ASN A 157 -4.35 -6.60 -5.03
N ALA A 158 -5.61 -6.65 -5.42
CA ALA A 158 -6.17 -5.79 -6.46
C ALA A 158 -6.23 -4.30 -6.07
N LEU A 159 -6.19 -3.95 -4.78
CA LEU A 159 -6.27 -2.56 -4.29
C LEU A 159 -4.92 -1.81 -4.34
N LEU A 160 -3.80 -2.53 -4.16
CA LEU A 160 -2.47 -1.92 -4.11
C LEU A 160 -2.11 -1.08 -5.35
N PRO A 161 -2.38 -1.52 -6.59
CA PRO A 161 -2.04 -0.70 -7.76
C PRO A 161 -2.80 0.61 -7.83
N GLY A 162 -4.07 0.66 -7.41
CA GLY A 162 -4.81 1.92 -7.32
C GLY A 162 -4.18 2.88 -6.32
N ILE A 163 -3.82 2.39 -5.13
CA ILE A 163 -3.22 3.21 -4.06
C ILE A 163 -1.83 3.69 -4.46
N HIS A 164 -0.98 2.82 -5.01
CA HIS A 164 0.35 3.22 -5.48
C HIS A 164 0.27 4.18 -6.67
N PHE A 165 -0.76 4.07 -7.51
CA PHE A 165 -1.02 5.05 -8.56
C PHE A 165 -1.39 6.41 -7.97
N ALA A 166 -2.34 6.46 -7.04
CA ALA A 166 -2.75 7.70 -6.38
C ALA A 166 -1.58 8.35 -5.62
N ALA A 167 -0.82 7.57 -4.86
CA ALA A 167 0.41 8.04 -4.22
C ALA A 167 1.44 8.51 -5.26
N GLY A 168 1.55 7.82 -6.39
CA GLY A 168 2.41 8.17 -7.53
C GLY A 168 2.13 9.54 -8.11
N LEU A 169 0.88 10.00 -8.13
CA LEU A 169 0.55 11.38 -8.50
C LEU A 169 1.13 12.38 -7.48
N GLY A 170 1.02 12.09 -6.18
CA GLY A 170 1.63 12.91 -5.14
C GLY A 170 3.16 12.98 -5.25
N PHE A 171 3.81 11.85 -5.49
CA PHE A 171 5.26 11.83 -5.71
C PHE A 171 5.68 12.55 -7.00
N LEU A 172 4.89 12.42 -8.08
CA LEU A 172 5.12 13.15 -9.33
C LEU A 172 5.02 14.66 -9.10
N ALA A 173 4.03 15.09 -8.31
CA ALA A 173 3.87 16.49 -7.96
C ALA A 173 5.11 17.04 -7.24
N ILE A 174 5.61 16.31 -6.23
CA ILE A 174 6.82 16.70 -5.49
C ILE A 174 8.05 16.68 -6.40
N PHE A 175 8.18 15.70 -7.30
CA PHE A 175 9.27 15.68 -8.27
C PHE A 175 9.27 16.94 -9.13
N LEU A 176 8.11 17.30 -9.70
CA LEU A 176 7.98 18.46 -10.57
C LEU A 176 8.28 19.75 -9.81
N ASP A 177 7.75 19.90 -8.59
CA ASP A 177 7.99 21.05 -7.73
C ASP A 177 9.48 21.21 -7.39
N ARG A 178 10.12 20.12 -6.96
CA ARG A 178 11.50 20.16 -6.45
C ARG A 178 12.56 20.21 -7.54
N SER A 179 12.26 19.66 -8.72
CA SER A 179 13.26 19.37 -9.76
C SER A 179 13.07 20.21 -11.02
N THR A 180 11.97 20.96 -11.15
CA THR A 180 11.67 21.77 -12.34
C THR A 180 11.31 23.20 -11.96
N PRO A 181 11.40 24.17 -12.89
CA PRO A 181 10.97 25.56 -12.65
C PRO A 181 9.47 25.77 -12.93
N LEU A 182 8.66 24.72 -12.93
CA LEU A 182 7.22 24.82 -13.21
C LEU A 182 6.49 25.54 -12.07
N SER A 183 5.49 26.35 -12.42
CA SER A 183 4.55 26.89 -11.43
C SER A 183 3.63 25.80 -10.88
N GLY A 184 3.05 26.00 -9.69
CA GLY A 184 2.04 25.10 -9.12
C GLY A 184 0.90 24.79 -10.10
N ASP A 185 0.39 25.81 -10.79
CA ASP A 185 -0.63 25.66 -11.84
C ASP A 185 -0.17 24.71 -12.96
N SER A 186 1.08 24.87 -13.43
CA SER A 186 1.62 24.02 -14.49
C SER A 186 1.78 22.57 -14.03
N ILE A 187 2.19 22.36 -12.78
CA ILE A 187 2.32 21.03 -12.17
C ILE A 187 0.95 20.35 -12.15
N ILE A 188 -0.09 21.07 -11.76
CA ILE A 188 -1.46 20.54 -11.68
C ILE A 188 -1.97 20.13 -13.06
N TRP A 189 -1.78 20.97 -14.09
CA TRP A 189 -2.14 20.60 -15.46
C TRP A 189 -1.43 19.32 -15.94
N VAL A 190 -0.17 19.13 -15.54
CA VAL A 190 0.56 17.88 -15.82
C VAL A 190 -0.06 16.70 -15.08
N LEU A 191 -0.41 16.84 -13.80
CA LEU A 191 -1.06 15.78 -13.02
C LEU A 191 -2.42 15.39 -13.60
N ASP A 192 -3.22 16.38 -14.02
CA ASP A 192 -4.51 16.16 -14.67
C ASP A 192 -4.38 15.43 -16.00
N ALA A 193 -3.42 15.84 -16.84
CA ALA A 193 -3.13 15.16 -18.10
C ALA A 193 -2.72 13.70 -17.88
N VAL A 194 -1.88 13.43 -16.87
CA VAL A 194 -1.47 12.07 -16.49
C VAL A 194 -2.66 11.26 -15.99
N LEU A 195 -3.53 11.85 -15.17
CA LEU A 195 -4.72 11.20 -14.63
C LEU A 195 -5.73 10.83 -15.72
N VAL A 196 -6.00 11.76 -16.64
CA VAL A 196 -6.86 11.54 -17.82
C VAL A 196 -6.29 10.43 -18.69
N LEU A 197 -4.99 10.51 -19.04
CA LEU A 197 -4.34 9.51 -19.87
C LEU A 197 -4.38 8.11 -19.21
N ALA A 198 -4.06 8.03 -17.92
CA ALA A 198 -4.11 6.78 -17.17
C ALA A 198 -5.53 6.19 -17.14
N THR A 199 -6.54 7.02 -16.91
CA THR A 199 -7.95 6.59 -16.87
C THR A 199 -8.42 6.14 -18.26
N MET A 200 -8.01 6.81 -19.34
CA MET A 200 -8.28 6.37 -20.72
C MET A 200 -7.62 5.02 -21.02
N ILE A 201 -6.37 4.82 -20.60
CA ILE A 201 -5.66 3.54 -20.77
C ILE A 201 -6.39 2.43 -20.01
N LEU A 202 -6.75 2.67 -18.75
CA LEU A 202 -7.47 1.71 -17.90
C LEU A 202 -8.87 1.42 -18.46
N GLY A 203 -9.60 2.44 -18.91
CA GLY A 203 -10.90 2.29 -19.55
C GLY A 203 -10.83 1.45 -20.83
N ARG A 204 -9.87 1.76 -21.73
CA ARG A 204 -9.62 0.93 -22.92
C ARG A 204 -9.24 -0.50 -22.59
N LEU A 205 -8.42 -0.67 -21.55
CA LEU A 205 -8.10 -2.00 -21.04
C LEU A 205 -9.43 -2.68 -20.68
N LEU A 206 -10.25 -2.11 -19.80
CA LEU A 206 -11.48 -2.71 -19.29
C LEU A 206 -12.53 -3.00 -20.40
N SER A 207 -12.56 -2.20 -21.46
CA SER A 207 -13.48 -2.39 -22.60
C SER A 207 -13.08 -3.51 -23.57
N ALA A 208 -11.89 -4.10 -23.45
CA ALA A 208 -11.35 -5.07 -24.42
C ALA A 208 -11.98 -6.49 -24.38
N GLY A 209 -13.05 -6.72 -23.60
CA GLY A 209 -13.84 -7.96 -23.67
C GLY A 209 -13.20 -9.22 -23.01
N PRO A 210 -13.66 -10.44 -23.33
CA PRO A 210 -13.43 -11.69 -22.57
C PRO A 210 -11.97 -12.16 -22.42
N GLU A 211 -11.01 -11.54 -23.10
CA GLU A 211 -9.57 -11.77 -22.89
C GLU A 211 -9.05 -11.23 -21.53
N TYR A 212 -9.97 -10.74 -20.68
CA TYR A 212 -9.73 -10.11 -19.40
C TYR A 212 -9.63 -11.02 -18.18
N GLY A 213 -9.63 -12.34 -18.36
CA GLY A 213 -9.46 -13.29 -17.26
C GLY A 213 -8.16 -13.03 -16.49
N GLY A 214 -8.26 -12.45 -15.28
CA GLY A 214 -7.13 -12.27 -14.36
C GLY A 214 -6.63 -10.83 -14.14
N LYS A 215 -7.38 -9.79 -14.52
CA LYS A 215 -7.00 -8.37 -14.29
C LYS A 215 -7.92 -7.62 -13.32
N ASP A 216 -8.32 -8.25 -12.21
CA ASP A 216 -9.15 -7.63 -11.16
C ASP A 216 -8.53 -6.35 -10.56
N TRP A 217 -7.21 -6.20 -10.69
CA TRP A 217 -6.48 -4.99 -10.33
C TRP A 217 -6.82 -3.78 -11.19
N ALA A 218 -7.21 -3.97 -12.47
CA ALA A 218 -7.45 -2.87 -13.40
C ALA A 218 -8.74 -2.11 -13.07
N LEU A 219 -9.78 -2.82 -12.62
CA LEU A 219 -11.02 -2.20 -12.15
C LEU A 219 -10.79 -1.39 -10.87
N ASN A 220 -10.05 -1.95 -9.91
CA ASN A 220 -9.71 -1.24 -8.68
C ASN A 220 -8.78 -0.05 -8.94
N ALA A 221 -7.83 -0.18 -9.85
CA ALA A 221 -6.98 0.92 -10.29
C ALA A 221 -7.80 2.02 -10.99
N PHE A 222 -8.80 1.66 -11.79
CA PHE A 222 -9.72 2.60 -12.43
C PHE A 222 -10.62 3.32 -11.40
N ILE A 223 -11.22 2.59 -10.47
CA ILE A 223 -12.03 3.20 -9.39
C ILE A 223 -11.15 4.11 -8.52
N THR A 224 -9.93 3.69 -8.20
CA THR A 224 -9.02 4.49 -7.39
C THR A 224 -8.48 5.69 -8.16
N SER A 225 -8.24 5.60 -9.48
CA SER A 225 -7.86 6.76 -10.29
C SER A 225 -9.01 7.76 -10.37
N MET A 226 -10.25 7.29 -10.51
CA MET A 226 -11.44 8.13 -10.39
C MET A 226 -11.49 8.81 -9.02
N GLY A 227 -11.22 8.10 -7.92
CA GLY A 227 -11.15 8.70 -6.57
C GLY A 227 -9.93 9.60 -6.33
N ALA A 228 -8.82 9.41 -7.04
CA ALA A 228 -7.57 10.15 -6.84
C ALA A 228 -7.70 11.63 -7.21
N GLY A 229 -8.65 12.01 -8.07
CA GLY A 229 -8.99 13.42 -8.30
C GLY A 229 -9.40 14.15 -7.01
N PHE A 230 -10.01 13.45 -6.06
CA PHE A 230 -10.35 14.01 -4.74
C PHE A 230 -9.11 14.28 -3.87
N VAL A 231 -8.06 13.48 -4.04
CA VAL A 231 -6.76 13.68 -3.36
C VAL A 231 -6.03 14.88 -3.96
N LEU A 232 -6.09 15.05 -5.29
CA LEU A 232 -5.58 16.25 -5.97
C LEU A 232 -6.26 17.52 -5.44
N VAL A 233 -7.59 17.52 -5.23
CA VAL A 233 -8.32 18.64 -4.58
C VAL A 233 -7.71 19.00 -3.22
N THR A 234 -7.35 17.99 -2.42
CA THR A 234 -6.83 18.23 -1.06
C THR A 234 -5.41 18.80 -1.12
N LEU A 235 -4.59 18.32 -2.06
CA LEU A 235 -3.24 18.81 -2.32
C LEU A 235 -3.23 20.25 -2.86
N THR A 236 -4.26 20.67 -3.60
CA THR A 236 -4.38 22.04 -4.16
C THR A 236 -5.04 23.02 -3.21
N ALA A 237 -6.07 22.59 -2.46
CA ALA A 237 -6.82 23.47 -1.55
C ALA A 237 -6.14 23.66 -0.18
N THR A 238 -5.35 22.69 0.28
CA THR A 238 -4.74 22.69 1.63
C THR A 238 -3.29 22.22 1.68
N GLY A 239 -2.71 21.87 0.53
CA GLY A 239 -1.38 21.28 0.42
C GLY A 239 -0.28 22.26 -0.04
N PRO A 240 0.94 21.75 -0.31
CA PRO A 240 2.13 22.57 -0.56
C PRO A 240 2.10 23.36 -1.88
N LEU A 241 1.21 23.01 -2.81
CA LEU A 241 1.14 23.59 -4.16
C LEU A 241 0.19 24.78 -4.27
N GLY A 242 -0.03 25.51 -3.17
CA GLY A 242 -1.10 26.51 -3.01
C GLY A 242 -1.38 27.34 -4.27
N MET A 243 -2.61 27.22 -4.78
CA MET A 243 -3.08 27.93 -5.97
C MET A 243 -3.79 29.24 -5.60
N GLU A 244 -3.76 30.22 -6.50
CA GLU A 244 -4.65 31.39 -6.45
C GLU A 244 -6.11 31.03 -6.76
N ASP A 245 -6.37 29.99 -7.59
CA ASP A 245 -7.73 29.54 -7.94
C ASP A 245 -7.85 28.01 -8.07
N PRO A 246 -8.13 27.28 -6.97
CA PRO A 246 -8.14 25.81 -6.95
C PRO A 246 -9.28 25.16 -7.75
N MET A 247 -10.24 25.94 -8.26
CA MET A 247 -11.37 25.42 -9.06
C MET A 247 -10.96 24.96 -10.46
N LEU A 248 -9.95 25.58 -11.10
CA LEU A 248 -9.54 25.26 -12.49
C LEU A 248 -8.77 23.94 -12.61
N ALA A 249 -8.15 23.49 -11.52
CA ALA A 249 -7.34 22.28 -11.40
C ALA A 249 -8.11 20.96 -11.56
N LEU A 250 -9.44 21.01 -11.74
CA LEU A 250 -10.34 19.87 -11.64
C LEU A 250 -11.29 19.75 -12.81
N ASP A 251 -11.31 20.71 -13.73
CA ASP A 251 -12.29 20.74 -14.82
C ASP A 251 -12.13 19.54 -15.76
N ALA A 252 -10.90 19.13 -16.04
CA ALA A 252 -10.60 17.99 -16.91
C ALA A 252 -10.97 16.65 -16.23
N TRP A 253 -10.63 16.47 -14.95
CA TRP A 253 -11.01 15.28 -14.19
C TRP A 253 -12.53 15.21 -13.96
N TRP A 254 -13.17 16.32 -13.62
CA TRP A 254 -14.62 16.38 -13.41
C TRP A 254 -15.36 16.11 -14.72
N ALA A 255 -14.95 16.71 -15.83
CA ALA A 255 -15.52 16.43 -17.14
C ALA A 255 -15.35 14.95 -17.55
N LEU A 256 -14.19 14.35 -17.24
CA LEU A 256 -13.95 12.92 -17.44
C LEU A 256 -14.86 12.06 -16.56
N ALA A 257 -15.00 12.41 -15.28
CA ALA A 257 -15.82 11.68 -14.33
C ALA A 257 -17.31 11.74 -14.71
N VAL A 258 -17.79 12.92 -15.09
CA VAL A 258 -19.15 13.15 -15.60
C VAL A 258 -19.35 12.38 -16.91
N GLY A 259 -18.42 12.49 -17.85
CA GLY A 259 -18.50 11.80 -19.15
C GLY A 259 -18.54 10.28 -19.02
N LEU A 260 -17.69 9.71 -18.17
CA LEU A 260 -17.70 8.26 -17.88
C LEU A 260 -18.98 7.82 -17.17
N THR A 261 -19.48 8.62 -16.22
CA THR A 261 -20.76 8.35 -15.53
C THR A 261 -21.92 8.36 -16.52
N VAL A 262 -22.02 9.37 -17.39
CA VAL A 262 -23.08 9.50 -18.40
C VAL A 262 -23.00 8.37 -19.43
N CYS A 263 -21.81 8.06 -19.94
CA CYS A 263 -21.62 6.96 -20.89
C CYS A 263 -21.93 5.59 -20.26
N GLY A 264 -21.56 5.38 -18.99
CA GLY A 264 -21.88 4.15 -18.26
C GLY A 264 -23.39 3.95 -18.08
N LEU A 265 -24.12 5.01 -17.74
CA LEU A 265 -25.59 4.99 -17.63
C LEU A 265 -26.28 4.81 -19.00
N ALA A 266 -25.73 5.41 -20.06
CA ALA A 266 -26.31 5.31 -21.40
C ALA A 266 -26.25 3.88 -21.97
N VAL A 267 -25.20 3.12 -21.65
CA VAL A 267 -25.04 1.71 -22.05
C VAL A 267 -26.10 0.80 -21.41
N GLU A 268 -26.60 1.15 -20.24
CA GLU A 268 -27.67 0.40 -19.53
C GLU A 268 -29.06 0.63 -20.16
N THR A 269 -29.23 1.75 -20.89
CA THR A 269 -30.51 2.16 -21.51
C THR A 269 -30.68 1.76 -22.98
N ALA A 270 -29.64 1.20 -23.61
CA ALA A 270 -29.75 0.70 -24.98
C ALA A 270 -30.46 -0.67 -24.98
N PRO A 271 -31.63 -0.83 -25.64
CA PRO A 271 -32.26 -2.14 -25.76
C PRO A 271 -31.37 -3.07 -26.59
N ALA A 272 -31.30 -4.34 -26.17
CA ALA A 272 -30.56 -5.42 -26.83
C ALA A 272 -31.00 -5.67 -28.28
#